data_AF-A0A0G3IR75-F1
#
_entry.id   AF-A0A0G3IR75-F1
#
_cell.length_a   1.000
_cell.length_b   1.000
_cell.length_c   1.000
_cell.angle_alpha   90.00
_cell.angle_beta   90.00
_cell.angle_gamma   90.00
#
_symmetry.space_group_name_H-M   'P 1'
#
loop_
_entity.id
_entity.type
_entity.pdbx_description
1 polymer ?
#
loop_
_entity_poly.entity_id
_entity_poly.type
_entity_poly.pdbx_seq_one_letter_code
_entity_poly.pdbx_strand_id
1 'polypeptide(L)'
;MIVAAIFLIVIGVVALFLSARPRLAFFLDEGWKFRNKTEQSRTYEAVSFTKFLVLGVAAVVGGLVLLAMNATFSRQDAARAAFDRCQSEFLPQFTRTIRWDGGELGNEDEVRSLANRLGVKVVFATGEVIVLDPKRHGDDKEVLRFLAANHDQSWAGPFRCNDYDK
;
A
#
# COMPACT_ATOMS: atom_id res chain seq x y z
N MET A 1 9.86 0.46 -8.56
CA MET A 1 10.11 -0.64 -7.59
C MET A 1 9.46 -1.95 -8.02
N ILE A 2 8.20 -1.95 -8.47
CA ILE A 2 7.48 -3.17 -8.92
C ILE A 2 8.25 -3.97 -9.97
N VAL A 3 8.79 -3.32 -11.02
CA VAL A 3 9.54 -4.00 -12.09
C VAL A 3 10.76 -4.75 -11.54
N ALA A 4 11.56 -4.10 -10.70
CA ALA A 4 12.73 -4.72 -10.07
C ALA A 4 12.33 -5.91 -9.17
N ALA A 5 11.22 -5.79 -8.47
CA ALA A 5 10.69 -6.86 -7.63
C ALA A 5 10.26 -8.09 -8.46
N ILE A 6 9.58 -7.86 -9.58
CA ILE A 6 9.21 -8.91 -10.54
C ILE A 6 10.48 -9.58 -11.11
N PHE A 7 11.48 -8.80 -11.53
CA PHE A 7 12.74 -9.35 -12.03
C PHE A 7 13.43 -10.23 -10.99
N LEU A 8 13.50 -9.79 -9.73
CA LEU A 8 14.10 -10.58 -8.65
C LEU A 8 13.35 -11.89 -8.40
N ILE A 9 12.02 -11.88 -8.44
CA ILE A 9 11.22 -13.10 -8.29
C ILE A 9 11.47 -14.04 -9.47
N VAL A 10 11.49 -13.53 -10.71
CA VAL A 10 11.74 -14.35 -11.90
C VAL A 10 13.14 -14.98 -11.85
N ILE A 11 14.18 -14.19 -11.56
CA ILE A 11 15.55 -14.69 -11.39
C ILE A 11 15.60 -15.71 -10.26
N GLY A 12 14.93 -15.44 -9.14
CA GLY A 12 14.87 -16.35 -8.01
C GLY A 12 14.23 -17.69 -8.35
N VAL A 13 13.09 -17.68 -9.06
CA VAL A 13 12.41 -18.90 -9.53
C VAL A 13 13.29 -19.68 -10.50
N VAL A 14 13.95 -19.01 -11.44
CA VAL A 14 14.89 -19.66 -12.37
C VAL A 14 16.07 -20.27 -11.62
N ALA A 15 16.62 -19.57 -10.62
CA ALA A 15 17.70 -20.11 -9.80
C ALA A 15 17.26 -21.32 -8.96
N LEU A 16 16.07 -21.32 -8.37
CA LEU A 16 15.51 -22.49 -7.67
C LEU A 16 15.26 -23.68 -8.61
N PHE A 17 14.81 -23.39 -9.84
CA PHE A 17 14.70 -24.44 -10.87
C PHE A 17 16.07 -25.04 -11.22
N LEU A 18 17.10 -24.20 -11.34
CA LEU A 18 18.47 -24.65 -11.58
C LEU A 18 19.05 -25.40 -10.38
N SER A 19 18.70 -25.04 -9.15
CA SER A 19 19.12 -25.80 -7.96
C SER A 19 18.54 -27.21 -7.98
N ALA A 20 17.28 -27.39 -8.40
CA ALA A 20 16.70 -28.73 -8.58
C ALA A 20 17.34 -29.53 -9.73
N ARG A 21 18.10 -28.88 -10.62
CA ARG A 21 18.78 -29.47 -11.78
C ARG A 21 20.27 -29.09 -11.80
N PRO A 22 21.07 -29.54 -10.81
CA PRO A 22 22.44 -29.08 -10.63
C PRO A 22 23.34 -29.36 -11.84
N ARG A 23 23.05 -30.43 -12.60
CA ARG A 23 23.76 -30.72 -13.86
C ARG A 23 23.56 -29.64 -14.91
N LEU A 24 22.32 -29.17 -15.07
CA LEU A 24 21.98 -28.14 -16.05
C LEU A 24 22.57 -26.79 -15.63
N ALA A 25 22.52 -26.51 -14.32
CA ALA A 25 23.15 -25.35 -13.72
C ALA A 25 24.67 -25.32 -13.93
N PHE A 26 25.33 -26.47 -13.75
CA PHE A 26 26.76 -26.63 -14.03
C PHE A 26 27.09 -26.40 -15.51
N PHE A 27 26.30 -26.96 -16.44
CA PHE A 27 26.54 -26.74 -17.87
C PHE A 27 26.36 -25.28 -18.30
N LEU A 28 25.44 -24.53 -17.67
CA LEU A 28 25.26 -23.11 -17.92
C LEU A 28 26.45 -22.27 -17.41
N ASP A 29 27.00 -22.61 -16.24
CA ASP A 29 28.06 -21.81 -15.59
C ASP A 29 29.47 -22.21 -16.09
N GLU A 30 29.71 -23.51 -16.26
CA GLU A 30 31.03 -24.08 -16.53
C GLU A 30 31.08 -24.97 -17.78
N GLY A 31 29.97 -25.20 -18.48
CA GLY A 31 29.92 -26.11 -19.64
C GLY A 31 30.89 -25.74 -20.76
N TRP A 32 31.28 -24.47 -20.87
CA TRP A 32 32.31 -24.02 -21.82
C TRP A 32 33.71 -24.53 -21.45
N LYS A 33 34.04 -24.68 -20.16
CA LYS A 33 35.35 -25.14 -19.68
C LYS A 33 35.54 -26.66 -19.83
N PHE A 34 34.44 -27.41 -19.80
CA PHE A 34 34.45 -28.88 -19.79
C PHE A 34 33.94 -29.52 -21.07
N ARG A 35 33.95 -28.77 -22.19
CA ARG A 35 33.42 -29.21 -23.49
C ARG A 35 33.91 -30.61 -23.95
N ASN A 36 35.05 -31.07 -23.44
CA ASN A 36 35.67 -32.37 -23.77
C ASN A 36 36.06 -33.26 -22.56
N LYS A 37 35.60 -33.01 -21.32
CA LYS A 37 35.92 -33.85 -20.14
C LYS A 37 34.65 -34.35 -19.45
N THR A 38 34.54 -35.66 -19.27
CA THR A 38 33.27 -36.37 -19.00
C THR A 38 32.93 -36.68 -17.55
N GLU A 39 33.68 -36.26 -16.53
CA GLU A 39 33.30 -36.62 -15.15
C GLU A 39 33.08 -35.42 -14.23
N GLN A 40 31.80 -35.15 -13.98
CA GLN A 40 31.35 -34.31 -12.88
C GLN A 40 31.64 -35.02 -11.56
N SER A 41 32.51 -34.46 -10.72
CA SER A 41 32.62 -34.94 -9.35
C SER A 41 31.35 -34.54 -8.57
N ARG A 42 30.87 -35.40 -7.67
CA ARG A 42 29.71 -35.12 -6.80
C ARG A 42 29.84 -33.79 -6.05
N THR A 43 31.07 -33.34 -5.80
CA THR A 43 31.37 -32.08 -5.12
C THR A 43 30.93 -30.86 -5.95
N TYR A 44 31.12 -30.88 -7.28
CA TYR A 44 30.70 -29.78 -8.16
C TYR A 44 29.18 -29.69 -8.32
N GLU A 45 28.49 -30.84 -8.35
CA GLU A 45 27.02 -30.86 -8.34
C GLU A 45 26.46 -30.25 -7.04
N ALA A 46 27.06 -30.58 -5.89
CA ALA A 46 26.64 -30.04 -4.59
C ALA A 46 26.91 -28.53 -4.46
N VAL A 47 28.04 -28.04 -4.96
CA VAL A 47 28.34 -26.59 -4.97
C VAL A 47 27.36 -25.84 -5.87
N SER A 48 27.08 -26.37 -7.06
CA SER A 48 26.10 -25.78 -7.98
C SER A 48 24.70 -25.73 -7.35
N PHE A 49 24.25 -26.84 -6.76
CA PHE A 49 23.00 -26.90 -6.00
C PHE A 49 22.93 -25.80 -4.94
N THR A 50 23.95 -25.71 -4.09
CA THR A 50 23.98 -24.78 -2.94
C THR A 50 23.98 -23.32 -3.40
N LYS A 51 24.81 -22.99 -4.40
CA LYS A 51 24.89 -21.63 -4.98
C LYS A 51 23.54 -21.16 -5.50
N PHE A 52 22.88 -21.98 -6.32
CA PHE A 52 21.61 -21.62 -6.93
C PHE A 52 20.45 -21.65 -5.94
N LEU A 53 20.50 -22.51 -4.92
CA LEU A 53 19.52 -22.51 -3.83
C LEU A 53 19.58 -21.21 -3.03
N VAL A 54 20.78 -20.82 -2.58
CA VAL A 54 20.97 -19.58 -1.79
C VAL A 54 20.58 -18.35 -2.61
N LEU A 55 21.04 -18.27 -3.86
CA LEU A 55 20.68 -17.18 -4.77
C LEU A 55 19.17 -17.11 -5.00
N GLY A 56 18.54 -18.27 -5.25
CA GLY A 56 17.11 -18.37 -5.51
C GLY A 56 16.28 -17.89 -4.33
N VAL A 57 16.56 -18.38 -3.13
CA VAL A 57 15.87 -17.97 -1.90
C VAL A 57 16.07 -16.48 -1.64
N ALA A 58 17.31 -15.98 -1.70
CA ALA A 58 17.59 -14.57 -1.43
C ALA A 58 16.87 -13.63 -2.42
N ALA A 59 16.85 -13.98 -3.70
CA ALA A 59 16.20 -13.18 -4.73
C ALA A 59 14.66 -13.17 -4.57
N VAL A 60 14.04 -14.32 -4.27
CA VAL A 60 12.59 -14.39 -4.00
C VAL A 60 12.23 -13.55 -2.78
N VAL A 61 12.94 -13.70 -1.66
CA VAL A 61 12.69 -12.93 -0.43
C VAL A 61 12.86 -11.43 -0.69
N GLY A 62 13.95 -11.03 -1.36
CA GLY A 62 14.19 -9.62 -1.70
C GLY A 62 13.09 -9.03 -2.60
N GLY A 63 12.62 -9.80 -3.58
CA GLY A 63 11.50 -9.39 -4.44
C GLY A 63 10.19 -9.21 -3.66
N LEU A 64 9.87 -10.12 -2.73
CA LEU A 64 8.70 -9.99 -1.87
C LEU A 64 8.78 -8.76 -0.95
N VAL A 65 9.95 -8.50 -0.35
CA VAL A 65 10.18 -7.31 0.47
C VAL A 65 9.97 -6.03 -0.34
N LEU A 66 10.49 -5.95 -1.57
CA LEU A 66 10.29 -4.80 -2.43
C LEU A 66 8.82 -4.59 -2.82
N LEU A 67 8.05 -5.67 -3.04
CA LEU A 67 6.61 -5.57 -3.28
C LEU A 67 5.88 -5.04 -2.04
N ALA A 68 6.20 -5.57 -0.86
CA ALA A 68 5.61 -5.12 0.40
C ALA A 68 5.91 -3.65 0.67
N MET A 69 7.16 -3.22 0.47
CA MET A 69 7.57 -1.82 0.62
C MET A 69 6.85 -0.91 -0.37
N ASN A 70 6.68 -1.32 -1.63
CA ASN A 70 5.95 -0.54 -2.62
C ASN A 70 4.48 -0.34 -2.20
N ALA A 71 3.84 -1.38 -1.66
CA ALA A 71 2.48 -1.27 -1.14
C ALA A 71 2.41 -0.29 0.04
N THR A 72 3.35 -0.36 0.99
CA THR A 72 3.36 0.56 2.14
C THR A 72 3.61 2.01 1.73
N PHE A 73 4.55 2.27 0.82
CA PHE A 73 4.81 3.63 0.35
C PHE A 73 3.64 4.20 -0.44
N SER A 74 3.03 3.41 -1.33
CA SER A 74 1.84 3.86 -2.07
C SER A 74 0.67 4.24 -1.15
N ARG A 75 0.49 3.50 -0.05
CA ARG A 75 -0.52 3.82 0.98
C ARG A 75 -0.18 5.10 1.74
N GLN A 76 1.08 5.26 2.14
CA GLN A 76 1.55 6.47 2.83
C GLN A 76 1.45 7.72 1.94
N ASP A 77 1.83 7.62 0.68
CA ASP A 77 1.75 8.74 -0.27
C ASP A 77 0.29 9.14 -0.53
N ALA A 78 -0.61 8.16 -0.65
CA ALA A 78 -2.05 8.43 -0.79
C ALA A 78 -2.65 9.06 0.48
N ALA A 79 -2.23 8.62 1.68
CA ALA A 79 -2.65 9.22 2.94
C ALA A 79 -2.19 10.68 3.06
N ARG A 80 -0.92 10.97 2.72
CA ARG A 80 -0.38 12.33 2.68
C ARG A 80 -1.08 13.22 1.65
N ALA A 81 -1.32 12.70 0.45
CA ALA A 81 -2.04 13.47 -0.58
C ALA A 81 -3.48 13.80 -0.15
N ALA A 82 -4.16 12.90 0.58
CA ALA A 82 -5.47 13.16 1.15
C ALA A 82 -5.42 14.19 2.30
N PHE A 83 -4.40 14.10 3.17
CA PHE A 83 -4.11 15.11 4.20
C PHE A 83 -3.91 16.51 3.62
N ASP A 84 -3.04 16.62 2.60
CA ASP A 84 -2.72 17.90 1.96
C ASP A 84 -3.96 18.51 1.32
N ARG A 85 -4.80 17.68 0.67
CA ARG A 85 -6.09 18.14 0.12
C ARG A 85 -7.04 18.60 1.21
N CYS A 86 -7.14 17.88 2.33
CA CYS A 86 -7.95 18.29 3.46
C CYS A 86 -7.55 19.68 3.98
N GLN A 87 -6.25 19.92 4.19
CA GLN A 87 -5.75 21.21 4.69
C GLN A 87 -5.91 22.35 3.69
N SER A 88 -5.57 22.11 2.42
CA SER A 88 -5.48 23.17 1.41
C SER A 88 -6.83 23.49 0.75
N GLU A 89 -7.70 22.49 0.58
CA GLU A 89 -8.91 22.62 -0.22
C GLU A 89 -10.17 22.62 0.64
N PHE A 90 -10.31 21.65 1.55
CA PHE A 90 -11.56 21.44 2.29
C PHE A 90 -11.70 22.39 3.48
N LEU A 91 -10.72 22.39 4.38
CA LEU A 91 -10.74 23.17 5.61
C LEU A 91 -11.05 24.65 5.37
N PRO A 92 -10.35 25.39 4.47
CA PRO A 92 -10.62 26.81 4.27
C PRO A 92 -12.00 27.09 3.68
N GLN A 93 -12.57 26.17 2.90
CA GLN A 93 -13.90 26.36 2.31
C GLN A 93 -14.99 26.11 3.33
N PHE A 94 -14.92 25.00 4.08
CA PHE A 94 -15.90 24.70 5.12
C PHE A 94 -15.85 25.70 6.26
N THR A 95 -14.67 26.19 6.68
CA THR A 95 -14.56 27.24 7.70
C THR A 95 -15.23 28.55 7.27
N ARG A 96 -15.22 28.89 5.98
CA ARG A 96 -15.89 30.09 5.47
C ARG A 96 -17.40 29.90 5.30
N THR A 97 -17.84 28.69 4.99
CA THR A 97 -19.23 28.40 4.70
C THR A 97 -20.02 28.11 5.96
N ILE A 98 -19.51 27.36 6.93
CA ILE A 98 -20.26 26.97 8.14
C ILE A 98 -20.68 28.19 8.96
N ARG A 99 -21.98 28.29 9.26
CA ARG A 99 -22.55 29.28 10.19
C ARG A 99 -23.30 28.57 11.30
N TRP A 100 -22.94 28.89 12.53
CA TRP A 100 -23.59 28.36 13.72
C TRP A 100 -24.66 29.34 14.20
N ASP A 101 -25.85 28.81 14.52
CA ASP A 101 -26.94 29.54 15.15
C ASP A 101 -27.42 28.75 16.37
N GLY A 102 -27.26 29.32 17.57
CA GLY A 102 -27.69 28.66 18.82
C GLY A 102 -27.04 27.30 19.12
N GLY A 103 -25.92 26.94 18.47
CA GLY A 103 -25.29 25.62 18.60
C GLY A 103 -25.73 24.60 17.54
N GLU A 104 -26.66 24.98 16.67
CA GLU A 104 -27.06 24.22 15.49
C GLU A 104 -26.47 24.84 14.22
N LEU A 105 -26.42 24.04 13.15
CA LEU A 105 -25.92 24.51 11.86
C LEU A 105 -27.02 25.33 11.16
N GLY A 106 -26.83 26.65 11.09
CA GLY A 106 -27.81 27.57 10.53
C GLY A 106 -27.89 27.60 9.01
N ASN A 107 -26.99 26.91 8.30
CA ASN A 107 -26.93 26.88 6.83
C ASN A 107 -26.60 25.50 6.25
N GLU A 108 -27.35 24.48 6.69
CA GLU A 108 -27.13 23.09 6.30
C GLU A 108 -27.11 22.85 4.79
N ASP A 109 -28.03 23.45 4.03
CA ASP A 109 -28.13 23.28 2.58
C ASP A 109 -26.88 23.80 1.84
N GLU A 110 -26.31 24.92 2.30
CA GLU A 110 -25.08 25.47 1.73
C GLU A 110 -23.89 24.55 1.98
N VAL A 111 -23.83 23.96 3.18
CA VAL A 111 -22.77 23.01 3.56
C VAL A 111 -22.90 21.70 2.79
N ARG A 112 -24.12 21.17 2.60
CA ARG A 112 -24.38 20.00 1.73
C ARG A 112 -24.02 20.28 0.27
N SER A 113 -24.36 21.47 -0.23
CA SER A 113 -24.01 21.90 -1.58
C SER A 113 -22.49 21.99 -1.78
N LEU A 114 -21.77 22.56 -0.81
CA LEU A 114 -20.31 22.60 -0.81
C LEU A 114 -19.71 21.19 -0.82
N ALA A 115 -20.22 20.29 0.03
CA ALA A 115 -19.77 18.91 0.09
C ALA A 115 -19.93 18.17 -1.25
N ASN A 116 -21.09 18.34 -1.90
CA ASN A 116 -21.34 17.76 -3.22
C ASN A 116 -20.38 18.28 -4.29
N ARG A 117 -20.05 19.58 -4.29
CA ARG A 117 -19.07 20.15 -5.22
C ARG A 117 -17.66 19.62 -5.00
N LEU A 118 -17.28 19.42 -3.74
CA LEU A 118 -15.98 18.88 -3.35
C LEU A 118 -15.93 17.34 -3.46
N GLY A 119 -17.05 16.69 -3.77
CA GLY A 119 -17.14 15.23 -3.89
C GLY A 119 -17.00 14.49 -2.56
N VAL A 120 -17.29 15.15 -1.44
CA VAL A 120 -17.22 14.60 -0.09
C VAL A 120 -18.63 14.44 0.49
N LYS A 121 -18.79 13.55 1.46
CA LYS A 121 -20.05 13.42 2.22
C LYS A 121 -19.95 14.20 3.52
N VAL A 122 -21.08 14.70 4.00
CA VAL A 122 -21.16 15.38 5.29
C VAL A 122 -22.22 14.74 6.18
N VAL A 123 -21.89 14.62 7.47
CA VAL A 123 -22.81 14.19 8.52
C VAL A 123 -22.87 15.30 9.56
N PHE A 124 -24.08 15.69 9.93
CA PHE A 124 -24.33 16.73 10.92
C PHE A 124 -24.63 16.09 12.27
N ALA A 125 -23.89 16.49 13.29
CA ALA A 125 -24.12 16.12 14.68
C ALA A 125 -24.27 17.40 15.51
N THR A 126 -24.84 17.29 16.71
CA THR A 126 -25.05 18.45 17.58
C THR A 126 -23.71 19.15 17.89
N GLY A 127 -23.53 20.36 17.36
CA GLY A 127 -22.28 21.12 17.49
C GLY A 127 -21.11 20.64 16.61
N GLU A 128 -21.32 19.74 15.65
CA GLU A 128 -20.25 19.20 14.82
C GLU A 128 -20.67 18.93 13.36
N VAL A 129 -19.76 19.19 12.42
CA VAL A 129 -19.89 18.80 11.01
C VAL A 129 -18.76 17.84 10.67
N ILE A 130 -19.12 16.60 10.33
CA ILE A 130 -18.19 15.53 10.00
C ILE A 130 -18.10 15.41 8.48
N VAL A 131 -16.90 15.62 7.92
CA VAL A 131 -16.63 15.47 6.48
C VAL A 131 -16.00 14.11 6.22
N LEU A 132 -16.64 13.32 5.36
CA LEU A 132 -16.19 11.99 4.94
C LEU A 132 -15.67 12.07 3.50
N ASP A 133 -14.35 11.96 3.33
CA ASP A 133 -13.72 11.91 2.02
C ASP A 133 -13.64 10.45 1.52
N PRO A 134 -14.34 10.07 0.43
CA PRO A 134 -14.28 8.72 -0.13
C PRO A 134 -12.88 8.32 -0.64
N LYS A 135 -11.95 9.27 -0.76
CA LYS A 135 -10.55 9.02 -1.16
C LYS A 135 -9.63 8.80 0.05
N ARG A 136 -10.13 8.88 1.28
CA ARG A 136 -9.37 8.55 2.49
C ARG A 136 -9.05 7.06 2.53
N HIS A 137 -7.78 6.72 2.67
CA HIS A 137 -7.34 5.33 2.81
C HIS A 137 -7.83 4.77 4.15
N GLY A 138 -8.61 3.68 4.13
CA GLY A 138 -9.22 3.09 5.34
C GLY A 138 -10.75 3.21 5.40
N ASP A 139 -11.35 4.08 4.58
CA ASP A 139 -12.82 4.17 4.40
C ASP A 139 -13.35 3.18 3.33
N ASP A 140 -12.67 2.04 3.19
CA ASP A 140 -13.19 0.90 2.44
C ASP A 140 -14.43 0.38 3.18
N LYS A 141 -15.61 0.84 2.74
CA LYS A 141 -17.01 0.37 2.89
C LYS A 141 -17.45 -0.44 4.15
N GLU A 142 -16.62 -1.27 4.76
CA GLU A 142 -16.85 -1.97 6.02
C GLU A 142 -16.85 -1.01 7.22
N VAL A 143 -15.95 -0.03 7.28
CA VAL A 143 -15.96 0.98 8.38
C VAL A 143 -17.25 1.80 8.35
N LEU A 144 -17.74 2.16 7.15
CA LEU A 144 -19.04 2.83 6.98
C LEU A 144 -20.25 1.95 7.38
N ARG A 145 -20.18 0.62 7.18
CA ARG A 145 -21.22 -0.31 7.65
C ARG A 145 -21.16 -0.54 9.16
N PHE A 146 -19.96 -0.54 9.75
CA PHE A 146 -19.75 -0.74 11.18
C PHE A 146 -20.10 0.51 11.99
N LEU A 147 -19.78 1.71 11.47
CA LEU A 147 -20.11 3.00 12.10
C LEU A 147 -21.61 3.35 11.98
N ALA A 148 -22.28 2.95 10.90
CA ALA A 148 -23.74 3.07 10.81
C ALA A 148 -24.49 2.12 11.76
N ALA A 149 -23.83 1.06 12.25
CA ALA A 149 -24.41 0.07 13.15
C ALA A 149 -24.08 0.31 14.64
N ASN A 150 -22.99 1.04 14.94
CA ASN A 150 -22.54 1.33 16.31
C ASN A 150 -22.45 2.84 16.53
N HIS A 151 -23.56 3.43 16.94
CA HIS A 151 -23.71 4.86 17.23
C HIS A 151 -22.91 5.36 18.47
N ASP A 152 -22.28 4.45 19.22
CA ASP A 152 -21.76 4.73 20.57
C ASP A 152 -20.24 4.55 20.75
N GLN A 153 -19.47 4.28 19.70
CA GLN A 153 -18.00 4.25 19.78
C GLN A 153 -17.36 5.39 18.98
N SER A 154 -17.42 6.56 19.62
CA SER A 154 -16.46 7.66 19.60
C SER A 154 -15.30 7.58 18.58
N TRP A 155 -15.31 8.50 17.61
CA TRP A 155 -14.13 9.30 17.31
C TRP A 155 -14.51 10.76 17.46
N ALA A 156 -13.91 11.38 18.47
CA ALA A 156 -14.26 12.69 18.97
C ALA A 156 -13.54 13.81 18.20
N GLY A 157 -14.30 14.78 17.70
CA GLY A 157 -13.89 16.18 17.67
C GLY A 157 -13.66 16.80 16.28
N PRO A 158 -13.86 18.13 16.20
CA PRO A 158 -14.15 18.85 14.97
C PRO A 158 -12.94 18.86 14.04
N PHE A 159 -13.15 18.66 12.74
CA PHE A 159 -12.23 19.05 11.68
C PHE A 159 -10.74 18.88 12.02
N ARG A 160 -10.23 17.66 12.14
CA ARG A 160 -8.78 17.45 12.22
C ARG A 160 -8.30 16.62 11.04
N CYS A 161 -7.74 17.31 10.05
CA CYS A 161 -6.90 16.67 9.05
C CYS A 161 -5.79 15.82 9.72
N ASN A 162 -5.44 16.06 10.98
CA ASN A 162 -4.42 15.28 11.70
C ASN A 162 -4.72 13.78 11.87
N ASP A 163 -5.92 13.28 11.57
CA ASP A 163 -6.21 11.83 11.59
C ASP A 163 -5.92 11.10 10.27
N TYR A 164 -5.27 11.75 9.30
CA TYR A 164 -4.70 11.09 8.12
C TYR A 164 -3.24 10.62 8.32
N ASP A 165 -2.62 10.99 9.45
CA ASP A 165 -1.19 10.73 9.75
C ASP A 165 -0.98 9.57 10.74
N LYS A 166 -2.05 8.83 11.08
CA LYS A 166 -2.03 7.62 11.92
C LYS A 166 -2.29 6.38 11.08
#